data_AF-A0A8T5A8J3-F1
#
_entry.id   AF-A0A8T5A8J3-F1
#
_cell.length_a   1.000
_cell.length_b   1.000
_cell.length_c   1.000
_cell.angle_alpha   90.00
_cell.angle_beta   90.00
_cell.angle_gamma   90.00
#
_symmetry.space_group_name_H-M   'P 1'
#
loop_
_entity.id
_entity.type
_entity.pdbx_description
1 polymer ?
#
loop_
_entity_poly.entity_id
_entity_poly.type
_entity_poly.pdbx_seq_one_letter_code
_entity_poly.pdbx_strand_id
1 'polypeptide(L)'
;MGYPTTIDGILGIWTALALMLFVYSYPLFKENQLFRFAEHFFIGLSLAIAAIISIQTTIRLAITPLMAGKIYYIIPILLGFMMYFILHRDYRWISRYPIAILVGSSIGLGMRGTIIPNILSQIIATITPPKAGAVALSWFNFVYIGIGTILAVMYFLLTFEHRGPLLYPTRLGRWIIMIGLGAYYGNTVLFRMAMLSGRAQFLLQVLGLVPF
;
A
#
# COMPACT_ATOMS: atom_id res chain seq x y z
N MET A 1 3.49 16.21 21.31
CA MET A 1 4.30 17.40 20.99
C MET A 1 3.56 18.64 21.48
N GLY A 2 4.26 19.68 21.92
CA GLY A 2 3.60 20.94 22.24
C GLY A 2 3.00 21.59 20.98
N TYR A 3 1.97 22.41 21.14
CA TYR A 3 1.49 23.27 20.05
C TYR A 3 2.69 24.09 19.55
N PRO A 4 2.99 24.09 18.23
CA PRO A 4 4.16 24.80 17.76
C PRO A 4 4.00 26.29 18.01
N THR A 5 5.04 26.87 18.59
CA THR A 5 5.13 28.29 18.92
C THR A 5 5.88 29.09 17.85
N THR A 6 6.46 28.41 16.86
CA THR A 6 7.20 29.03 15.77
C THR A 6 6.24 29.50 14.68
N ILE A 7 6.50 30.68 14.10
CA ILE A 7 5.61 31.32 13.13
C ILE A 7 5.40 30.44 11.88
N ASP A 8 6.45 29.77 11.42
CA ASP A 8 6.43 28.80 10.33
C ASP A 8 5.56 27.56 10.65
N GLY A 9 5.64 27.04 11.87
CA GLY A 9 4.84 25.91 12.33
C GLY A 9 3.36 26.25 12.43
N ILE A 10 3.04 27.44 12.95
CA ILE A 10 1.67 27.94 13.05
C ILE A 10 1.09 28.14 11.64
N LEU A 11 1.79 28.87 10.78
CA LEU A 11 1.34 29.09 9.39
C LEU A 11 1.16 27.76 8.64
N GLY A 12 2.07 26.79 8.84
CA GLY A 12 1.97 25.45 8.25
C GLY A 12 0.73 24.68 8.69
N ILE A 13 0.38 24.73 9.99
CA ILE A 13 -0.79 24.02 10.51
C ILE A 13 -2.09 24.65 10.03
N TRP A 14 -2.19 25.99 10.04
CA TRP A 14 -3.39 26.69 9.58
C TRP A 14 -3.61 26.56 8.08
N THR A 15 -2.53 26.59 7.28
CA THR A 15 -2.62 26.29 5.84
C THR A 15 -3.04 24.86 5.57
N ALA A 16 -2.51 23.89 6.33
CA ALA A 16 -2.93 22.50 6.25
C ALA A 16 -4.41 22.31 6.63
N LEU A 17 -4.90 23.00 7.67
CA LEU A 17 -6.32 22.99 8.03
C LEU A 17 -7.19 23.58 6.91
N ALA A 18 -6.79 24.70 6.31
CA ALA A 18 -7.52 25.33 5.22
C ALA A 18 -7.62 24.42 3.98
N LEU A 19 -6.50 23.82 3.56
CA LEU A 19 -6.47 22.86 2.46
C LEU A 19 -7.30 21.61 2.76
N MET A 20 -7.25 21.12 4.01
CA MET A 20 -8.08 20.01 4.45
C MET A 20 -9.57 20.36 4.29
N LEU A 21 -10.01 21.54 4.74
CA LEU A 21 -11.40 21.99 4.59
C LEU A 21 -11.80 22.15 3.12
N PHE A 22 -10.89 22.62 2.25
CA PHE A 22 -11.16 22.72 0.82
C PHE A 22 -11.41 21.35 0.19
N VAL A 23 -10.67 20.32 0.60
CA VAL A 23 -10.90 18.92 0.15
C VAL A 23 -12.22 18.38 0.70
N TYR A 24 -12.53 18.62 1.98
CA TYR A 24 -13.80 18.22 2.61
C TYR A 24 -15.02 19.03 2.14
N SER A 25 -14.83 20.09 1.35
CA SER A 25 -15.94 20.82 0.72
C SER A 25 -16.66 19.96 -0.33
N TYR A 26 -16.00 18.99 -0.95
CA TYR A 26 -16.58 18.15 -2.02
C TYR A 26 -17.74 17.26 -1.51
N PRO A 27 -17.58 16.50 -0.41
CA PRO A 27 -18.69 15.74 0.18
C PRO A 27 -19.90 16.57 0.62
N LEU A 28 -19.69 17.83 1.03
CA LEU A 28 -20.73 18.67 1.63
C LEU A 28 -21.47 19.55 0.61
N PHE A 29 -20.76 20.10 -0.39
CA PHE A 29 -21.28 21.15 -1.29
C PHE A 29 -21.16 20.83 -2.79
N LYS A 30 -20.80 19.59 -3.16
CA LYS A 30 -20.40 19.22 -4.54
C LYS A 30 -19.21 20.07 -5.03
N GLU A 31 -18.84 19.97 -6.31
CA GLU A 31 -17.67 20.64 -6.89
C GLU A 31 -17.71 22.17 -6.67
N ASN A 32 -16.90 22.65 -5.74
CA ASN A 32 -16.73 24.08 -5.43
C ASN A 32 -15.42 24.61 -6.04
N GLN A 33 -15.31 25.90 -6.30
CA GLN A 33 -14.07 26.54 -6.78
C GLN A 33 -12.88 26.29 -5.84
N LEU A 34 -13.14 26.29 -4.52
CA LEU A 34 -12.14 25.98 -3.50
C LEU A 34 -11.61 24.55 -3.59
N PHE A 35 -12.49 23.58 -3.83
CA PHE A 35 -12.10 22.19 -4.04
C PHE A 35 -11.22 22.05 -5.29
N ARG A 36 -11.65 22.64 -6.42
CA ARG A 36 -10.87 22.63 -7.65
C ARG A 36 -9.49 23.26 -7.46
N PHE A 37 -9.39 24.37 -6.73
CA PHE A 37 -8.09 24.97 -6.40
C PHE A 37 -7.19 23.99 -5.62
N ALA A 38 -7.72 23.38 -4.55
CA ALA A 38 -6.98 22.42 -3.74
C ALA A 38 -6.53 21.19 -4.56
N GLU A 39 -7.37 20.71 -5.47
CA GLU A 39 -7.06 19.61 -6.37
C GLU A 39 -5.91 19.95 -7.33
N HIS A 40 -5.98 21.09 -8.03
CA HIS A 40 -4.90 21.51 -8.94
C HIS A 40 -3.60 21.78 -8.18
N PHE A 41 -3.68 22.40 -7.00
CA PHE A 41 -2.53 22.62 -6.14
C PHE A 41 -1.89 21.30 -5.68
N PHE A 42 -2.70 20.33 -5.26
CA PHE A 42 -2.24 19.01 -4.85
C PHE A 42 -1.59 18.24 -6.00
N ILE A 43 -2.21 18.25 -7.19
CA ILE A 43 -1.64 17.61 -8.39
C ILE A 43 -0.31 18.29 -8.77
N GLY A 44 -0.26 19.62 -8.77
CA GLY A 44 0.95 20.40 -9.07
C GLY A 44 2.10 20.07 -8.09
N LEU A 45 1.82 20.05 -6.80
CA LEU A 45 2.79 19.66 -5.77
C LEU A 45 3.25 18.21 -5.95
N SER A 46 2.32 17.29 -6.20
CA SER A 46 2.63 15.87 -6.39
C SER A 46 3.55 15.66 -7.59
N LEU A 47 3.29 16.35 -8.71
CA LEU A 47 4.15 16.32 -9.89
C LEU A 47 5.52 16.95 -9.62
N ALA A 48 5.58 18.07 -8.91
CA ALA A 48 6.84 18.72 -8.56
C ALA A 48 7.71 17.83 -7.66
N ILE A 49 7.13 17.25 -6.61
CA ILE A 49 7.81 16.32 -5.71
C ILE A 49 8.27 15.09 -6.48
N ALA A 50 7.41 14.49 -7.31
CA ALA A 50 7.77 13.33 -8.12
C ALA A 50 8.93 13.64 -9.09
N ALA A 51 8.93 14.82 -9.72
CA ALA A 51 10.01 15.26 -10.59
C ALA A 51 11.33 15.44 -9.82
N ILE A 52 11.31 16.12 -8.67
CA ILE A 52 12.50 16.33 -7.83
C ILE A 52 13.06 14.98 -7.35
N ILE A 53 12.21 14.10 -6.83
CA ILE A 53 12.62 12.76 -6.40
C ILE A 53 13.23 12.01 -7.58
N SER A 54 12.61 12.03 -8.76
CA SER A 54 13.13 11.34 -9.94
C SER A 54 14.52 11.84 -10.35
N ILE A 55 14.73 13.16 -10.33
CA ILE A 55 16.03 13.78 -10.61
C ILE A 55 17.07 13.36 -9.56
N GLN A 56 16.73 13.50 -8.27
CA GLN A 56 17.63 13.14 -7.18
C GLN A 56 17.99 11.65 -7.17
N THR A 57 17.02 10.79 -7.42
CA THR A 57 17.23 9.34 -7.55
C THR A 57 18.13 9.03 -8.74
N THR A 58 17.94 9.69 -9.88
CA THR A 58 18.81 9.53 -11.06
C THR A 58 20.24 9.97 -10.76
N ILE A 59 20.42 11.12 -10.10
CA ILE A 59 21.74 11.61 -9.70
C ILE A 59 22.40 10.61 -8.77
N ARG A 60 21.70 10.21 -7.70
CA ARG A 60 22.24 9.34 -6.66
C ARG A 60 22.56 7.93 -7.15
N LEU A 61 21.71 7.34 -7.99
CA LEU A 61 21.85 5.95 -8.43
C LEU A 61 22.70 5.79 -9.69
N ALA A 62 22.79 6.82 -10.54
CA ALA A 62 23.49 6.72 -11.81
C ALA A 62 24.69 7.68 -11.90
N ILE A 63 24.52 8.97 -11.60
CA ILE A 63 25.55 9.99 -11.83
C ILE A 63 26.65 9.95 -10.74
N THR A 64 26.28 9.92 -9.47
CA THR A 64 27.25 9.87 -8.35
C THR A 64 28.20 8.65 -8.43
N PRO A 65 27.73 7.41 -8.68
CA PRO A 65 28.64 6.28 -8.81
C PRO A 65 29.44 6.28 -10.13
N LEU A 66 28.92 6.92 -11.19
CA LEU A 66 29.66 7.15 -12.42
C LEU A 66 30.85 8.09 -12.19
N MET A 67 30.64 9.18 -11.44
CA MET A 67 31.71 10.09 -11.02
C MET A 67 32.74 9.42 -10.10
N ALA A 68 32.34 8.40 -9.36
CA ALA A 68 33.22 7.58 -8.53
C ALA A 68 34.00 6.50 -9.31
N GLY A 69 34.00 6.54 -10.65
CA GLY A 69 34.78 5.65 -11.52
C GLY A 69 34.14 4.31 -11.85
N LYS A 70 32.88 4.06 -11.44
CA LYS A 70 32.15 2.83 -11.79
C LYS A 70 31.46 2.98 -13.14
N ILE A 71 32.20 2.69 -14.21
CA ILE A 71 31.78 2.83 -15.63
C ILE A 71 30.52 2.00 -15.96
N TYR A 72 30.20 0.96 -15.18
CA TYR A 72 29.01 0.12 -15.41
C TYR A 72 27.67 0.89 -15.31
N TYR A 73 27.64 2.04 -14.61
CA TYR A 73 26.43 2.86 -14.48
C TYR A 73 26.05 3.66 -15.74
N ILE A 74 26.87 3.58 -16.81
CA ILE A 74 26.49 4.10 -18.13
C ILE A 74 25.29 3.34 -18.71
N ILE A 75 25.18 2.03 -18.43
CA ILE A 75 24.11 1.19 -18.99
C ILE A 75 22.72 1.66 -18.55
N PRO A 76 22.44 1.90 -17.24
CA PRO A 76 21.18 2.50 -16.79
C PRO A 76 20.88 3.88 -17.40
N ILE A 77 21.89 4.72 -17.60
CA ILE A 77 21.71 6.06 -18.20
C ILE A 77 21.30 5.92 -19.66
N LEU A 78 21.98 5.06 -20.42
CA LEU A 78 21.63 4.77 -21.81
C LEU A 78 20.21 4.21 -21.92
N LEU A 79 19.85 3.24 -21.07
CA LEU A 79 18.50 2.69 -21.01
C LEU A 79 17.44 3.75 -20.67
N GLY A 80 17.77 4.69 -19.78
CA GLY A 80 16.90 5.83 -19.45
C GLY A 80 16.66 6.74 -20.67
N PHE A 81 17.73 7.10 -21.39
CA PHE A 81 17.60 7.88 -22.62
C PHE A 81 16.83 7.12 -23.71
N MET A 82 17.02 5.81 -23.81
CA MET A 82 16.29 4.96 -24.75
C MET A 82 14.76 5.01 -24.54
N MET A 83 14.32 5.30 -23.32
CA MET A 83 12.89 5.38 -23.00
C MET A 83 12.20 6.58 -23.67
N TYR A 84 12.91 7.70 -23.89
CA TYR A 84 12.35 8.90 -24.54
C TYR A 84 11.99 8.68 -26.02
N PHE A 85 12.57 7.67 -26.69
CA PHE A 85 12.18 7.31 -28.05
C PHE A 85 10.74 6.79 -28.17
N ILE A 86 10.03 6.58 -27.05
CA ILE A 86 8.60 6.30 -27.06
C ILE A 86 7.77 7.41 -27.73
N LEU A 87 8.25 8.66 -27.71
CA LEU A 87 7.58 9.82 -28.28
C LEU A 87 7.62 9.83 -29.82
N HIS A 88 8.66 9.24 -30.42
CA HIS A 88 8.79 9.14 -31.87
C HIS A 88 8.09 7.88 -32.39
N ARG A 89 7.32 8.01 -33.48
CA ARG A 89 6.59 6.87 -34.08
C ARG A 89 7.53 5.82 -34.68
N ASP A 90 8.62 6.24 -35.29
CA ASP A 90 9.52 5.33 -36.04
C ASP A 90 10.55 4.62 -35.14
N TYR A 91 11.03 5.29 -34.09
CA TYR A 91 12.04 4.74 -33.16
C TYR A 91 11.44 4.08 -31.90
N ARG A 92 10.11 3.89 -31.86
CA ARG A 92 9.41 3.32 -30.70
C ARG A 92 9.91 1.93 -30.29
N TRP A 93 10.48 1.17 -31.22
CA TRP A 93 11.02 -0.16 -30.92
C TRP A 93 12.19 -0.11 -29.92
N ILE A 94 12.96 0.98 -29.91
CA ILE A 94 14.11 1.18 -29.02
C ILE A 94 13.66 1.25 -27.55
N SER A 95 12.48 1.81 -27.27
CA SER A 95 11.96 1.89 -25.89
C SER A 95 11.48 0.54 -25.34
N ARG A 96 11.31 -0.49 -26.18
CA ARG A 96 10.86 -1.82 -25.73
C ARG A 96 11.88 -2.52 -24.85
N TYR A 97 13.18 -2.32 -25.08
CA TYR A 97 14.25 -2.92 -24.27
C TYR A 97 14.28 -2.42 -22.82
N PRO A 98 14.33 -1.09 -22.55
CA PRO A 98 14.27 -0.60 -21.18
C PRO A 98 12.95 -0.95 -20.50
N ILE A 99 11.81 -0.94 -21.23
CA ILE A 99 10.52 -1.36 -20.68
C ILE A 99 10.53 -2.85 -20.29
N ALA A 100 11.10 -3.74 -21.11
CA ALA A 100 11.21 -5.16 -20.78
C ALA A 100 12.04 -5.40 -19.52
N ILE A 101 13.15 -4.66 -19.35
CA ILE A 101 13.98 -4.73 -18.14
C ILE A 101 13.22 -4.19 -16.92
N LEU A 102 12.50 -3.08 -17.06
CA LEU A 102 11.69 -2.49 -16.00
C LEU A 102 10.56 -3.43 -15.56
N VAL A 103 9.84 -4.04 -16.50
CA VAL A 103 8.78 -5.00 -16.20
C VAL A 103 9.36 -6.28 -15.59
N GLY A 104 10.44 -6.83 -16.15
CA GLY A 104 11.08 -8.03 -15.62
C GLY A 104 11.60 -7.84 -14.21
N SER A 105 12.26 -6.72 -13.92
CA SER A 105 12.73 -6.38 -12.57
C SER A 105 11.58 -6.13 -11.59
N SER A 106 10.51 -5.45 -12.02
CA SER A 106 9.33 -5.21 -11.19
C SER A 106 8.60 -6.49 -10.82
N ILE A 107 8.46 -7.42 -11.78
CA ILE A 107 7.90 -8.75 -11.52
C ILE A 107 8.81 -9.53 -10.57
N GLY A 108 10.13 -9.54 -10.78
CA GLY A 108 11.06 -10.26 -9.91
C GLY A 108 11.04 -9.76 -8.46
N LEU A 109 11.08 -8.44 -8.26
CA LEU A 109 10.98 -7.82 -6.94
C LEU A 109 9.60 -8.01 -6.33
N GLY A 110 8.55 -7.80 -7.11
CA GLY A 110 7.16 -7.98 -6.68
C GLY A 110 6.89 -9.43 -6.27
N MET A 111 7.45 -10.40 -7.00
CA MET A 111 7.30 -11.82 -6.69
C MET A 111 7.90 -12.16 -5.32
N ARG A 112 9.11 -11.69 -5.01
CA ARG A 112 9.67 -11.84 -3.66
C ARG A 112 8.86 -11.09 -2.60
N GLY A 113 8.42 -9.87 -2.91
CA GLY A 113 7.68 -9.01 -1.98
C GLY A 113 6.23 -9.44 -1.73
N THR A 114 5.64 -10.27 -2.60
CA THR A 114 4.24 -10.69 -2.49
C THR A 114 4.10 -12.18 -2.22
N ILE A 115 4.78 -13.06 -2.99
CA ILE A 115 4.63 -14.51 -2.84
C ILE A 115 5.15 -14.98 -1.49
N ILE A 116 6.33 -14.48 -1.07
CA ILE A 116 6.92 -14.90 0.21
C ILE A 116 5.98 -14.53 1.37
N PRO A 117 5.60 -13.25 1.58
CA PRO A 117 4.74 -12.92 2.72
C PRO A 117 3.29 -13.39 2.59
N ASN A 118 2.71 -13.38 1.39
CA ASN A 118 1.28 -13.70 1.23
C ASN A 118 1.00 -15.20 1.10
N ILE A 119 1.97 -16.00 0.64
CA ILE A 119 1.79 -17.44 0.45
C ILE A 119 2.69 -18.20 1.42
N LEU A 120 4.01 -18.07 1.28
CA LEU A 120 4.96 -18.91 2.02
C LEU A 120 4.89 -18.66 3.54
N SER A 121 4.94 -17.39 3.96
CA SER A 121 4.87 -17.02 5.36
C SER A 121 3.51 -17.35 5.97
N GLN A 122 2.42 -17.29 5.21
CA GLN A 122 1.08 -17.68 5.70
C GLN A 122 0.98 -19.20 5.92
N ILE A 123 1.56 -20.00 5.02
CA ILE A 123 1.65 -21.46 5.18
C ILE A 123 2.52 -21.80 6.41
N ILE A 124 3.69 -21.18 6.53
CA ILE A 124 4.59 -21.40 7.68
C ILE A 124 3.91 -20.97 8.98
N ALA A 125 3.21 -19.83 9.01
CA ALA A 125 2.48 -19.35 10.17
C ALA A 125 1.35 -20.29 10.60
N THR A 126 0.73 -20.99 9.64
CA THR A 126 -0.29 -22.01 9.92
C THR A 126 0.31 -23.26 10.59
N ILE A 127 1.57 -23.60 10.30
CA ILE A 127 2.22 -24.84 10.77
C ILE A 127 3.08 -24.60 12.02
N THR A 128 3.54 -23.37 12.25
CA THR A 128 4.48 -23.06 13.35
C THR A 128 3.74 -22.99 14.69
N PRO A 129 4.02 -23.90 15.66
CA PRO A 129 3.36 -23.87 16.95
C PRO A 129 3.83 -22.67 17.81
N PRO A 130 2.98 -22.13 18.70
CA PRO A 130 3.38 -21.12 19.66
C PRO A 130 4.53 -21.61 20.55
N LYS A 131 5.46 -20.73 20.93
CA LYS A 131 6.58 -21.08 21.83
C LYS A 131 6.04 -21.64 23.16
N ALA A 132 6.70 -22.66 23.70
CA ALA A 132 6.38 -23.23 25.01
C ALA A 132 6.49 -22.14 26.09
N GLY A 133 5.34 -21.68 26.62
CA GLY A 133 5.22 -20.50 27.49
C GLY A 133 4.23 -19.44 26.99
N ALA A 134 3.67 -19.60 25.79
CA ALA A 134 2.69 -18.68 25.24
C ALA A 134 1.29 -18.84 25.88
N VAL A 135 0.57 -17.72 26.00
CA VAL A 135 -0.78 -17.60 26.58
C VAL A 135 -1.75 -18.64 25.99
N ALA A 136 -2.67 -19.20 26.78
CA ALA A 136 -3.65 -20.19 26.30
C ALA A 136 -4.39 -19.77 25.01
N LEU A 137 -4.60 -18.47 24.83
CA LEU A 137 -5.19 -17.88 23.63
C LEU A 137 -4.38 -18.12 22.34
N SER A 138 -3.04 -18.13 22.40
CA SER A 138 -2.22 -18.39 21.21
C SER A 138 -2.32 -19.85 20.76
N TRP A 139 -2.47 -20.77 21.71
CA TRP A 139 -2.71 -22.18 21.42
C TRP A 139 -4.09 -22.40 20.81
N PHE A 140 -5.12 -21.72 21.33
CA PHE A 140 -6.45 -21.73 20.72
C PHE A 140 -6.42 -21.21 19.28
N ASN A 141 -5.74 -20.09 19.03
CA ASN A 141 -5.63 -19.50 17.69
C ASN A 141 -4.91 -20.44 16.71
N PHE A 142 -3.82 -21.08 17.13
CA PHE A 142 -3.10 -22.06 16.31
C PHE A 142 -4.01 -23.23 15.87
N VAL A 143 -4.75 -23.82 16.81
CA VAL A 143 -5.69 -24.92 16.52
C VAL A 143 -6.85 -24.44 15.65
N TYR A 144 -7.39 -23.26 15.93
CA TYR A 144 -8.48 -22.66 15.16
C TYR A 144 -8.07 -22.42 13.70
N ILE A 145 -6.89 -21.83 13.46
CA ILE A 145 -6.38 -21.60 12.10
C ILE A 145 -6.11 -22.92 11.40
N GLY A 146 -5.46 -23.89 12.06
CA GLY A 146 -5.17 -25.20 11.47
C GLY A 146 -6.44 -25.94 11.03
N ILE A 147 -7.42 -26.08 11.92
CA ILE A 147 -8.71 -26.71 11.61
C ILE A 147 -9.45 -25.89 10.53
N GLY A 148 -9.43 -24.56 10.66
CA GLY A 148 -10.05 -23.66 9.69
C GLY A 148 -9.48 -23.78 8.29
N THR A 149 -8.16 -23.92 8.15
CA THR A 149 -7.51 -24.14 6.85
C THR A 149 -7.91 -25.47 6.23
N ILE A 150 -7.95 -26.56 7.01
CA ILE A 150 -8.38 -27.87 6.49
C ILE A 150 -9.84 -27.80 6.02
N LEU A 151 -10.74 -27.24 6.84
CA LEU A 151 -12.16 -27.11 6.49
C LEU A 151 -12.38 -26.18 5.28
N ALA A 152 -11.60 -25.10 5.16
CA ALA A 152 -11.66 -24.19 4.02
C ALA A 152 -11.17 -24.85 2.73
N VAL A 153 -10.08 -25.63 2.79
CA VAL A 153 -9.59 -26.42 1.65
C VAL A 153 -10.64 -27.45 1.22
N MET A 154 -11.26 -28.15 2.19
CA MET A 154 -12.36 -29.09 1.90
C MET A 154 -13.56 -28.40 1.21
N TYR A 155 -13.87 -27.15 1.55
CA TYR A 155 -14.90 -26.37 0.85
C TYR A 155 -14.55 -26.04 -0.61
N PHE A 156 -13.28 -25.75 -0.90
CA PHE A 156 -12.82 -25.40 -2.26
C PHE A 156 -12.47 -26.61 -3.13
N LEU A 157 -12.34 -27.81 -2.54
CA LEU A 157 -12.14 -29.05 -3.29
C LEU A 157 -13.45 -29.48 -3.99
N LEU A 158 -13.70 -28.88 -5.15
CA LEU A 158 -14.84 -29.20 -6.03
C LEU A 158 -14.78 -30.61 -6.64
N THR A 159 -13.67 -31.33 -6.45
CA THR A 159 -13.43 -32.69 -6.98
C THR A 159 -14.33 -33.74 -6.33
N PHE A 160 -14.84 -33.50 -5.13
CA PHE A 160 -15.80 -34.40 -4.46
C PHE A 160 -17.20 -33.79 -4.48
N GLU A 161 -18.21 -34.58 -4.88
CA GLU A 161 -19.59 -34.16 -4.73
C GLU A 161 -19.92 -33.96 -3.25
N HIS A 162 -20.41 -32.77 -2.91
CA HIS A 162 -20.77 -32.37 -1.55
C HIS A 162 -22.06 -33.08 -1.05
N ARG A 163 -22.13 -34.41 -1.12
CA ARG A 163 -23.26 -35.23 -0.67
C ARG A 163 -22.81 -36.22 0.41
N GLY A 164 -23.66 -36.42 1.43
CA GLY A 164 -23.37 -37.33 2.55
C GLY A 164 -22.51 -36.71 3.68
N PRO A 165 -21.67 -37.49 4.41
CA PRO A 165 -20.96 -37.04 5.61
C PRO A 165 -19.94 -35.91 5.37
N LEU A 166 -19.49 -35.69 4.12
CA LEU A 166 -18.66 -34.54 3.74
C LEU A 166 -19.43 -33.20 3.74
N LEU A 167 -20.76 -33.21 3.82
CA LEU A 167 -21.57 -31.99 3.76
C LEU A 167 -21.40 -31.12 5.02
N TYR A 168 -21.18 -31.74 6.18
CA TYR A 168 -20.95 -31.05 7.45
C TYR A 168 -19.62 -30.27 7.52
N PRO A 169 -18.44 -30.88 7.25
CA PRO A 169 -17.16 -30.15 7.27
C PRO A 169 -17.12 -29.06 6.20
N THR A 170 -17.71 -29.30 5.03
CA THR A 170 -17.77 -28.32 3.94
C THR A 170 -18.64 -27.11 4.31
N ARG A 171 -19.79 -27.33 4.99
CA ARG A 171 -20.64 -26.24 5.47
C ARG A 171 -19.91 -25.39 6.51
N LEU A 172 -19.17 -26.01 7.43
CA LEU A 172 -18.33 -25.30 8.41
C LEU A 172 -17.20 -24.52 7.74
N GLY A 173 -16.54 -25.10 6.73
CA GLY A 173 -15.53 -24.41 5.93
C GLY A 173 -16.06 -23.13 5.28
N ARG A 174 -17.27 -23.17 4.73
CA ARG A 174 -17.95 -21.98 4.19
C ARG A 174 -18.14 -20.88 5.25
N TRP A 175 -18.57 -21.23 6.46
CA TRP A 175 -18.74 -20.27 7.54
C TRP A 175 -17.41 -19.64 7.95
N ILE A 176 -16.34 -20.43 8.05
CA ILE A 176 -15.00 -19.93 8.38
C ILE A 176 -14.50 -18.96 7.31
N ILE A 177 -14.73 -19.26 6.03
CA ILE A 177 -14.39 -18.34 4.93
C ILE A 177 -15.21 -17.05 5.02
N MET A 178 -16.52 -17.13 5.28
CA MET A 178 -17.37 -15.95 5.45
C MET A 178 -16.92 -15.07 6.62
N ILE A 179 -16.52 -15.67 7.73
CA ILE A 179 -15.96 -14.94 8.89
C ILE A 179 -14.63 -14.28 8.51
N GLY A 180 -13.72 -15.00 7.85
CA GLY A 180 -12.43 -14.47 7.41
C GLY A 180 -12.59 -13.30 6.43
N LEU A 181 -13.40 -13.47 5.39
CA LEU A 181 -13.71 -12.41 4.43
C LEU A 181 -14.43 -11.22 5.10
N GLY A 182 -15.33 -11.49 6.04
CA GLY A 182 -16.01 -10.46 6.84
C GLY A 182 -15.03 -9.65 7.69
N ALA A 183 -14.04 -10.30 8.31
CA ALA A 183 -12.99 -9.63 9.07
C ALA A 183 -12.09 -8.77 8.16
N TYR A 184 -11.71 -9.28 6.97
CA TYR A 184 -10.97 -8.50 5.98
C TYR A 184 -11.74 -7.25 5.53
N TYR A 185 -13.04 -7.40 5.23
CA TYR A 185 -13.89 -6.26 4.89
C TYR A 185 -13.99 -5.27 6.05
N GLY A 186 -14.25 -5.77 7.27
CA GLY A 186 -14.29 -4.97 8.49
C GLY A 186 -13.01 -4.18 8.73
N ASN A 187 -11.83 -4.78 8.48
CA ASN A 187 -10.55 -4.10 8.59
C ASN A 187 -10.42 -2.93 7.59
N THR A 188 -10.92 -3.08 6.36
CA THR A 188 -10.90 -1.97 5.39
C THR A 188 -11.84 -0.83 5.79
N VAL A 189 -13.00 -1.13 6.37
CA VAL A 189 -13.92 -0.12 6.90
C VAL A 189 -13.30 0.58 8.12
N LEU A 190 -12.74 -0.19 9.05
CA LEU A 190 -12.03 0.34 10.22
C LEU A 190 -10.90 1.27 9.80
N PHE A 191 -10.10 0.88 8.80
CA PHE A 191 -9.03 1.71 8.27
C PHE A 191 -9.54 3.05 7.74
N ARG A 192 -10.66 3.05 6.98
CA ARG A 192 -11.28 4.30 6.49
C ARG A 192 -11.79 5.17 7.63
N MET A 193 -12.42 4.58 8.65
CA MET A 193 -12.88 5.32 9.83
C MET A 193 -11.71 5.85 10.68
N ALA A 194 -10.63 5.07 10.82
CA ALA A 194 -9.41 5.50 11.50
C ALA A 194 -8.74 6.67 10.77
N MET A 195 -8.71 6.64 9.43
CA MET A 195 -8.24 7.79 8.63
C MET A 195 -9.09 9.04 8.89
N LEU A 196 -10.42 8.91 8.97
CA LEU A 196 -11.31 10.04 9.30
C LEU A 196 -11.05 10.56 10.73
N SER A 197 -10.94 9.65 11.70
CA SER A 197 -10.63 9.98 13.09
C SER A 197 -9.29 10.73 13.21
N GLY A 198 -8.25 10.30 12.49
CA GLY A 198 -6.97 11.00 12.46
C GLY A 198 -7.08 12.44 11.93
N ARG A 199 -7.98 12.70 10.97
CA ARG A 199 -8.26 14.06 10.48
C ARG A 199 -9.08 14.89 11.47
N ALA A 200 -10.05 14.27 12.14
CA ALA A 200 -10.79 14.93 13.22
C ALA A 200 -9.87 15.31 14.39
N GLN A 201 -8.96 14.42 14.78
CA GLN A 201 -7.95 14.70 15.79
C GLN A 201 -7.04 15.85 15.38
N PHE A 202 -6.55 15.85 14.14
CA PHE A 202 -5.76 16.96 13.60
C PHE A 202 -6.49 18.31 13.71
N LEU A 203 -7.79 18.35 13.35
CA LEU A 203 -8.61 19.57 13.48
C LEU A 203 -8.70 20.05 14.94
N LEU A 204 -8.91 19.14 15.89
CA LEU A 204 -8.95 19.48 17.32
C LEU A 204 -7.59 19.97 17.86
N GLN A 205 -6.49 19.42 17.34
CA GLN A 205 -5.13 19.85 17.67
C GLN A 205 -4.84 21.26 17.15
N VAL A 206 -5.27 21.58 15.93
CA VAL A 206 -5.12 22.94 15.36
C VAL A 206 -5.88 23.98 16.17
N LEU A 207 -7.09 23.64 16.62
CA LEU A 207 -7.95 24.50 17.45
C LEU A 207 -7.49 24.60 18.92
N GLY A 208 -6.43 23.88 19.32
CA GLY A 208 -5.89 23.90 20.67
C GLY A 208 -6.75 23.17 21.71
N LEU A 209 -7.72 22.36 21.28
CA LEU A 209 -8.60 21.59 22.16
C LEU A 209 -7.96 20.28 22.64
N VAL A 210 -6.96 19.78 21.90
CA VAL A 210 -6.24 18.54 22.19
C VAL A 210 -4.75 18.77 21.94
N PRO A 211 -3.83 18.22 22.76
CA PRO A 211 -2.39 18.32 22.51
C PRO A 211 -1.97 17.60 21.23
N PHE A 212 -0.92 18.11 20.58
CA PHE A 212 -0.33 17.53 19.37
C PHE A 212 0.32 16.16 19.61
#